data_AF-A0A257JDN7-F1
#
_entry.id   AF-A0A257JDN7-F1
#
_cell.length_a   1.000
_cell.length_b   1.000
_cell.length_c   1.000
_cell.angle_alpha   90.00
_cell.angle_beta   90.00
_cell.angle_gamma   90.00
#
_symmetry.space_group_name_H-M   'P 1'
#
loop_
_entity.id
_entity.type
_entity.pdbx_description
1 polymer ?
#
loop_
_entity_poly.entity_id
_entity_poly.type
_entity_poly.pdbx_seq_one_letter_code
_entity_poly.pdbx_strand_id
1 'polypeptide(L)'
;PDARERLDYVGQMTEAAANKALNMVDAAQPVCLSGAADAQEVASRMSSLAAQTDLSADQARAALAEAATTLQHLAGLAKSQCSVLSDIMMAQDFQDLSGQVIKKVVLIISHAEKQLLQLLAQSEGGVVSPVEVHKLEGPQVPDKAVGQADVDDLLASMGF
;
A
#
# COMPACT_ATOMS: atom_id res chain seq x y z
N PRO A 1 20.36 -22.89 6.76
CA PRO A 1 19.22 -22.09 7.25
C PRO A 1 17.94 -22.92 7.33
N ASP A 2 17.50 -23.16 8.55
CA ASP A 2 16.28 -23.90 8.90
C ASP A 2 15.03 -23.12 8.42
N ALA A 3 13.92 -23.81 8.18
CA ALA A 3 12.64 -23.21 7.80
C ALA A 3 12.19 -22.14 8.81
N ARG A 4 12.50 -22.36 10.10
CA ARG A 4 12.26 -21.41 11.18
C ARG A 4 13.01 -20.08 10.99
N GLU A 5 14.31 -20.12 10.70
CA GLU A 5 15.11 -18.90 10.47
C GLU A 5 14.60 -18.11 9.26
N ARG A 6 14.12 -18.82 8.24
CA ARG A 6 13.54 -18.20 7.03
C ARG A 6 12.21 -17.51 7.33
N LEU A 7 11.34 -18.12 8.12
CA LEU A 7 10.08 -17.48 8.54
C LEU A 7 10.33 -16.29 9.48
N ASP A 8 11.31 -16.41 10.37
CA ASP A 8 11.70 -15.31 11.26
C ASP A 8 12.23 -14.11 10.47
N TYR A 9 13.06 -14.36 9.44
CA TYR A 9 13.51 -13.34 8.50
C TYR A 9 12.33 -12.66 7.76
N VAL A 10 11.32 -13.43 7.34
CA VAL A 10 10.10 -12.86 6.72
C VAL A 10 9.35 -11.97 7.72
N GLY A 11 9.22 -12.40 8.97
CA GLY A 11 8.58 -11.62 10.04
C GLY A 11 9.27 -10.26 10.23
N GLN A 12 10.59 -10.28 10.40
CA GLN A 12 11.40 -9.06 10.57
C GLN A 12 11.28 -8.11 9.37
N MET A 13 11.37 -8.64 8.14
CA MET A 13 11.25 -7.82 6.92
C MET A 13 9.86 -7.18 6.79
N THR A 14 8.80 -7.94 7.11
CA THR A 14 7.42 -7.46 7.03
C THR A 14 7.13 -6.40 8.09
N GLU A 15 7.63 -6.61 9.30
CA GLU A 15 7.52 -5.64 10.40
C GLU A 15 8.28 -4.34 10.08
N ALA A 16 9.51 -4.45 9.58
CA ALA A 16 10.31 -3.29 9.20
C ALA A 16 9.63 -2.44 8.12
N ALA A 17 9.05 -3.09 7.11
CA ALA A 17 8.35 -2.39 6.04
C ALA A 17 7.04 -1.74 6.51
N ALA A 18 6.27 -2.44 7.35
CA ALA A 18 5.05 -1.89 7.95
C ALA A 18 5.37 -0.65 8.80
N ASN A 19 6.39 -0.73 9.66
CA ASN A 19 6.84 0.39 10.47
C ASN A 19 7.32 1.56 9.61
N LYS A 20 8.05 1.29 8.52
CA LYS A 20 8.50 2.33 7.59
C LYS A 20 7.31 3.04 6.94
N ALA A 21 6.31 2.30 6.45
CA ALA A 21 5.12 2.86 5.84
C ALA A 21 4.31 3.71 6.84
N LEU A 22 4.09 3.19 8.06
CA LEU A 22 3.41 3.92 9.13
C LEU A 22 4.12 5.24 9.47
N ASN A 23 5.44 5.21 9.65
CA ASN A 23 6.21 6.42 9.93
C ASN A 23 6.10 7.47 8.81
N MET A 24 6.05 7.05 7.55
CA MET A 24 5.86 7.95 6.41
C MET A 24 4.46 8.59 6.41
N VAL A 25 3.43 7.80 6.74
CA VAL A 25 2.05 8.30 6.88
C VAL A 25 1.94 9.28 8.05
N ASP A 26 2.49 8.94 9.21
CA ASP A 26 2.48 9.79 10.40
C ASP A 26 3.18 11.14 10.17
N ALA A 27 4.24 11.16 9.36
CA ALA A 27 4.92 12.38 8.97
C ALA A 27 4.14 13.19 7.92
N ALA A 28 3.47 12.52 6.98
CA ALA A 28 2.77 13.17 5.88
C ALA A 28 1.41 13.77 6.26
N GLN A 29 0.66 13.07 7.12
CA GLN A 29 -0.70 13.44 7.52
C GLN A 29 -0.82 14.86 8.10
N PRO A 30 0.00 15.30 9.07
CA PRO A 30 -0.12 16.65 9.64
C PRO A 30 0.13 17.74 8.58
N VAL A 31 1.00 17.49 7.61
CA VAL A 31 1.29 18.45 6.53
C VAL A 31 0.08 18.58 5.59
N CYS A 32 -0.57 17.47 5.24
CA CYS A 32 -1.84 17.49 4.49
C CYS A 32 -2.94 18.26 5.21
N LEU A 33 -3.10 18.01 6.51
CA LEU A 33 -4.13 18.69 7.32
C LEU A 33 -3.86 20.19 7.43
N SER A 34 -2.60 20.59 7.62
CA SER A 34 -2.22 22.01 7.64
C SER A 34 -2.52 22.68 6.30
N GLY A 35 -2.11 22.07 5.18
CA GLY A 35 -2.40 22.64 3.85
C GLY A 35 -3.90 22.75 3.56
N ALA A 36 -4.69 21.76 3.98
CA ALA A 36 -6.15 21.82 3.85
C ALA A 36 -6.77 22.96 4.69
N ALA A 37 -6.26 23.18 5.91
CA ALA A 37 -6.71 24.28 6.76
C ALA A 37 -6.38 25.65 6.12
N ASP A 38 -5.15 25.85 5.63
CA ASP A 38 -4.73 27.07 4.94
C ASP A 38 -5.63 27.34 3.71
N ALA A 39 -5.90 26.31 2.92
CA ALA A 39 -6.77 26.40 1.74
C ALA A 39 -8.20 26.84 2.13
N GLN A 40 -8.73 26.28 3.21
CA GLN A 40 -10.08 26.58 3.70
C GLN A 40 -10.18 28.02 4.23
N GLU A 41 -9.15 28.51 4.93
CA GLU A 41 -9.09 29.90 5.40
C GLU A 41 -9.09 30.89 4.23
N VAL A 42 -8.22 30.65 3.23
CA VAL A 42 -8.16 31.50 2.04
C VAL A 42 -9.48 31.45 1.26
N ALA A 43 -10.07 30.26 1.08
CA ALA A 43 -11.36 30.11 0.40
C ALA A 43 -12.48 30.89 1.12
N SER A 44 -12.57 30.79 2.45
CA SER A 44 -13.55 31.53 3.26
C SER A 44 -13.39 33.04 3.09
N ARG A 45 -12.16 33.53 3.16
CA ARG A 45 -11.87 34.96 2.97
C ARG A 45 -12.20 35.42 1.55
N MET A 46 -11.89 34.62 0.53
CA MET A 46 -12.25 34.95 -0.85
C MET A 46 -13.78 35.02 -1.03
N SER A 47 -14.53 34.09 -0.45
CA SER A 47 -16.00 34.13 -0.47
C SER A 47 -16.55 35.37 0.24
N SER A 48 -15.95 35.76 1.37
CA SER A 48 -16.34 36.98 2.10
C SER A 48 -16.08 38.24 1.27
N LEU A 49 -14.92 38.35 0.61
CA LEU A 49 -14.58 39.48 -0.25
C LEU A 49 -15.48 39.55 -1.49
N ALA A 50 -15.81 38.41 -2.09
CA ALA A 50 -16.69 38.34 -3.25
C ALA A 50 -18.13 38.80 -2.95
N ALA A 51 -18.56 38.76 -1.68
CA ALA A 51 -19.87 39.24 -1.25
C ALA A 51 -19.92 40.75 -0.96
N GLN A 52 -18.78 41.44 -0.96
CA GLN A 52 -18.72 42.89 -0.70
C GLN A 52 -19.11 43.69 -1.95
N THR A 53 -19.99 44.67 -1.78
CA THR A 53 -20.43 45.56 -2.87
C THR A 53 -19.38 46.62 -3.23
N ASP A 54 -18.53 47.01 -2.27
CA ASP A 54 -17.60 48.15 -2.39
C ASP A 54 -16.13 47.73 -2.25
N LEU A 55 -15.76 46.60 -2.88
CA LEU A 55 -14.40 46.07 -2.81
C LEU A 55 -13.41 46.96 -3.58
N SER A 56 -12.38 47.46 -2.88
CA SER A 56 -11.33 48.24 -3.54
C SER A 56 -10.42 47.37 -4.41
N ALA A 57 -9.86 47.95 -5.48
CA ALA A 57 -8.92 47.26 -6.36
C ALA A 57 -7.67 46.77 -5.62
N ASP A 58 -7.22 47.48 -4.58
CA ASP A 58 -6.05 47.09 -3.79
C ASP A 58 -6.35 45.88 -2.90
N GLN A 59 -7.54 45.81 -2.27
CA GLN A 59 -7.99 44.63 -1.52
C GLN A 59 -8.15 43.40 -2.43
N ALA A 60 -8.72 43.59 -3.63
CA ALA A 60 -8.85 42.52 -4.61
C ALA A 60 -7.48 41.98 -5.05
N ARG A 61 -6.52 42.86 -5.36
CA ARG A 61 -5.15 42.46 -5.72
C ARG A 61 -4.43 41.73 -4.59
N ALA A 62 -4.58 42.19 -3.35
CA ALA A 62 -3.99 41.52 -2.19
C ALA A 62 -4.55 40.10 -2.02
N ALA A 63 -5.87 39.94 -2.10
CA ALA A 63 -6.51 38.63 -1.99
C ALA A 63 -6.13 37.67 -3.12
N LEU A 64 -6.02 38.16 -4.36
CA LEU A 64 -5.55 37.37 -5.50
C LEU A 64 -4.08 36.94 -5.33
N ALA A 65 -3.22 37.83 -4.84
CA ALA A 65 -1.81 37.50 -4.59
C ALA A 65 -1.70 36.40 -3.53
N GLU A 66 -2.46 36.50 -2.45
CA GLU A 66 -2.46 35.50 -1.38
C GLU A 66 -3.04 34.15 -1.83
N ALA A 67 -4.12 34.17 -2.62
CA ALA A 67 -4.68 32.96 -3.23
C ALA A 67 -3.66 32.29 -4.16
N ALA A 68 -2.94 33.07 -4.98
CA ALA A 68 -1.90 32.54 -5.85
C ALA A 68 -0.75 31.89 -5.05
N THR A 69 -0.30 32.53 -3.97
CA THR A 69 0.72 31.95 -3.06
C THR A 69 0.23 30.65 -2.41
N THR A 70 -1.01 30.63 -1.94
CA THR A 70 -1.61 29.43 -1.32
C THR A 70 -1.72 28.29 -2.33
N LEU A 71 -2.16 28.56 -3.55
CA LEU A 71 -2.23 27.56 -4.62
C LEU A 71 -0.85 27.01 -5.00
N GLN A 72 0.18 27.85 -5.04
CA GLN A 72 1.56 27.42 -5.27
C GLN A 72 2.05 26.51 -4.13
N HIS A 73 1.76 26.87 -2.88
CA HIS A 73 2.10 26.05 -1.72
C HIS A 73 1.40 24.68 -1.78
N LEU A 74 0.09 24.65 -2.07
CA LEU A 74 -0.68 23.41 -2.21
C LEU A 74 -0.18 22.53 -3.35
N ALA A 75 0.22 23.12 -4.49
CA ALA A 75 0.83 22.37 -5.58
C ALA A 75 2.17 21.73 -5.17
N GLY A 76 2.99 22.45 -4.41
CA GLY A 76 4.22 21.93 -3.82
C GLY A 76 3.95 20.78 -2.83
N LEU A 77 2.96 20.94 -1.97
CA LEU A 77 2.52 19.92 -1.03
C LEU A 77 2.04 18.66 -1.75
N ALA A 78 1.18 18.80 -2.77
CA ALA A 78 0.67 17.68 -3.56
C ALA A 78 1.83 16.90 -4.22
N LYS A 79 2.82 17.60 -4.79
CA LYS A 79 4.01 16.96 -5.36
C LYS A 79 4.82 16.20 -4.30
N SER A 80 4.99 16.80 -3.13
CA SER A 80 5.66 16.13 -2.00
C SER A 80 4.91 14.87 -1.57
N GLN A 81 3.57 14.91 -1.54
CA GLN A 81 2.76 13.75 -1.16
C GLN A 81 2.82 12.63 -2.20
N CYS A 82 2.85 12.96 -3.49
CA CYS A 82 3.11 11.96 -4.53
C CYS A 82 4.46 11.26 -4.33
N SER A 83 5.49 11.99 -3.88
CA SER A 83 6.79 11.40 -3.54
C SER A 83 6.67 10.45 -2.35
N VAL A 84 5.98 10.86 -1.28
CA VAL A 84 5.76 10.00 -0.09
C VAL A 84 5.01 8.73 -0.46
N LEU A 85 3.96 8.83 -1.28
CA LEU A 85 3.22 7.66 -1.75
C LEU A 85 4.11 6.72 -2.58
N SER A 86 5.01 7.28 -3.40
CA SER A 86 6.00 6.50 -4.15
C SER A 86 6.99 5.81 -3.22
N ASP A 87 7.45 6.49 -2.17
CA ASP A 87 8.34 5.92 -1.16
C ASP A 87 7.67 4.83 -0.32
N ILE A 88 6.36 4.98 -0.02
CA ILE A 88 5.53 3.93 0.59
C ILE A 88 5.44 2.72 -0.32
N MET A 89 5.17 2.91 -1.62
CA MET A 89 5.14 1.81 -2.59
C MET A 89 6.49 1.10 -2.70
N MET A 90 7.60 1.84 -2.78
CA MET A 90 8.94 1.22 -2.79
C MET A 90 9.26 0.51 -1.48
N ALA A 91 8.81 1.04 -0.35
CA ALA A 91 8.93 0.36 0.93
C ALA A 91 8.14 -0.96 0.96
N GLN A 92 7.20 -1.20 0.04
CA GLN A 92 6.41 -2.42 -0.10
C GLN A 92 7.07 -3.52 -0.96
N ASP A 93 8.22 -3.26 -1.60
CA ASP A 93 8.99 -4.25 -2.39
C ASP A 93 9.47 -5.47 -1.57
N PHE A 94 9.32 -5.45 -0.23
CA PHE A 94 9.50 -6.63 0.62
C PHE A 94 8.54 -7.78 0.29
N GLN A 95 7.41 -7.50 -0.37
CA GLN A 95 6.41 -8.52 -0.71
C GLN A 95 6.97 -9.61 -1.65
N ASP A 96 7.82 -9.24 -2.62
CA ASP A 96 8.41 -10.23 -3.54
C ASP A 96 9.41 -11.13 -2.78
N LEU A 97 10.27 -10.52 -1.97
CA LEU A 97 11.30 -11.25 -1.22
C LEU A 97 10.67 -12.16 -0.16
N SER A 98 9.67 -11.67 0.58
CA SER A 98 8.93 -12.47 1.57
C SER A 98 8.15 -13.60 0.90
N GLY A 99 7.49 -13.35 -0.23
CA GLY A 99 6.80 -14.36 -1.03
C GLY A 99 7.73 -15.47 -1.52
N GLN A 100 8.94 -15.13 -1.98
CA GLN A 100 9.95 -16.12 -2.37
C GLN A 100 10.41 -16.98 -1.19
N VAL A 101 10.59 -16.38 -0.01
CA VAL A 101 11.01 -17.10 1.20
C VAL A 101 9.89 -18.02 1.70
N ILE A 102 8.64 -17.55 1.72
CA ILE A 102 7.47 -18.37 2.06
C ILE A 102 7.36 -19.58 1.12
N LYS A 103 7.49 -19.39 -0.21
CA LYS A 103 7.49 -20.49 -1.18
C LYS A 103 8.55 -21.55 -0.86
N LYS A 104 9.77 -21.13 -0.52
CA LYS A 104 10.85 -22.05 -0.13
C LYS A 104 10.53 -22.81 1.16
N VAL A 105 9.93 -22.15 2.15
CA VAL A 105 9.51 -22.79 3.40
C VAL A 105 8.39 -23.81 3.15
N VAL A 106 7.40 -23.47 2.32
CA VAL A 106 6.33 -24.41 1.92
C VAL A 106 6.92 -25.68 1.29
N LEU A 107 7.89 -25.53 0.38
CA LEU A 107 8.55 -26.69 -0.24
C LEU A 107 9.29 -27.57 0.79
N ILE A 108 9.95 -26.97 1.78
CA ILE A 108 10.64 -27.72 2.85
C ILE A 108 9.62 -28.50 3.69
N ILE A 109 8.51 -27.86 4.08
CA ILE A 109 7.45 -28.50 4.86
C ILE A 109 6.80 -29.65 4.08
N SER A 110 6.47 -29.44 2.80
CA SER A 110 5.91 -30.49 1.95
C SER A 110 6.87 -31.67 1.74
N HIS A 111 8.18 -31.43 1.73
CA HIS A 111 9.16 -32.51 1.66
C HIS A 111 9.21 -33.32 2.96
N ALA A 112 9.24 -32.63 4.11
CA ALA A 112 9.19 -33.28 5.42
C ALA A 112 7.90 -34.09 5.62
N GLU A 113 6.75 -33.56 5.21
CA GLU A 113 5.46 -34.25 5.23
C GLU A 113 5.49 -35.55 4.42
N LYS A 114 6.01 -35.53 3.19
CA LYS A 114 6.16 -36.74 2.36
C LYS A 114 7.06 -37.79 3.01
N GLN A 115 8.16 -37.38 3.63
CA GLN A 115 9.05 -38.31 4.33
C GLN A 115 8.36 -38.95 5.55
N LEU A 116 7.60 -38.17 6.33
CA LEU A 116 6.84 -38.69 7.47
C LEU A 116 5.75 -39.68 7.03
N LEU A 117 5.02 -39.38 5.95
CA LEU A 117 4.05 -40.29 5.35
C LEU A 117 4.70 -41.59 4.87
N GLN A 118 5.89 -41.52 4.25
CA GLN A 118 6.64 -42.72 3.84
C GLN A 118 7.12 -43.56 5.02
N LEU A 119 7.53 -42.93 6.14
CA LEU A 119 7.93 -43.65 7.34
C LEU A 119 6.74 -44.33 8.02
N LEU A 120 5.59 -43.65 8.10
CA LEU A 120 4.33 -44.24 8.57
C LEU A 120 3.92 -45.44 7.72
N ALA A 121 3.94 -45.30 6.38
CA ALA A 121 3.67 -46.38 5.43
C ALA A 121 4.51 -47.64 5.69
N GLN A 122 5.82 -47.43 5.91
CA GLN A 122 6.77 -48.50 6.17
C GLN A 122 6.54 -49.16 7.54
N SER A 123 6.09 -48.38 8.54
CA SER A 123 5.79 -48.91 9.88
C SER A 123 4.47 -49.70 9.94
N GLU A 124 3.50 -49.36 9.10
CA GLU A 124 2.17 -50.00 9.05
C GLU A 124 2.07 -51.14 8.01
N GLY A 125 3.13 -51.40 7.24
CA GLY A 125 3.19 -52.49 6.26
C GLY A 125 2.32 -52.29 5.01
N GLY A 126 1.84 -51.06 4.75
CA GLY A 126 0.88 -50.75 3.69
C GLY A 126 1.35 -49.64 2.75
N VAL A 127 1.12 -49.82 1.46
CA VAL A 127 1.39 -48.84 0.39
C VAL A 127 0.46 -47.65 0.55
N VAL A 128 1.01 -46.45 0.84
CA VAL A 128 0.21 -45.23 0.98
C VAL A 128 -0.14 -44.67 -0.40
N SER A 129 -1.44 -44.58 -0.70
CA SER A 129 -1.97 -43.85 -1.85
C SER A 129 -1.64 -42.36 -1.73
N PRO A 130 -1.34 -41.65 -2.84
CA PRO A 130 -1.00 -40.24 -2.79
C PRO A 130 -2.20 -39.44 -2.27
N VAL A 131 -2.03 -38.76 -1.14
CA VAL A 131 -2.99 -37.78 -0.64
C VAL A 131 -2.98 -36.59 -1.60
N GLU A 132 -4.14 -36.29 -2.20
CA GLU A 132 -4.32 -35.08 -2.99
C GLU A 132 -3.97 -33.86 -2.12
N VAL A 133 -2.95 -33.12 -2.55
CA VAL A 133 -2.56 -31.86 -1.91
C VAL A 133 -3.72 -30.89 -2.12
N HIS A 134 -4.56 -30.74 -1.10
CA HIS A 134 -5.55 -29.66 -1.08
C HIS A 134 -4.79 -28.37 -1.29
N LYS A 135 -5.01 -27.77 -2.46
CA LYS A 135 -4.50 -26.47 -2.85
C LYS A 135 -5.05 -25.47 -1.85
N LEU A 136 -4.28 -25.17 -0.81
CA LEU A 136 -4.57 -24.07 0.09
C LEU A 136 -4.60 -22.83 -0.80
N GLU A 137 -5.78 -22.23 -0.95
CA GLU A 137 -5.96 -20.95 -1.61
C GLU A 137 -5.30 -19.88 -0.73
N GLY A 138 -3.98 -19.80 -0.82
CA GLY A 138 -3.23 -18.64 -0.39
C GLY A 138 -3.57 -17.44 -1.27
N PRO A 139 -3.27 -16.21 -0.81
CA PRO A 139 -3.50 -15.00 -1.59
C PRO A 139 -2.92 -15.17 -3.00
N GLN A 140 -3.75 -14.88 -3.99
CA GLN A 140 -3.50 -15.24 -5.38
C GLN A 140 -2.10 -14.80 -5.83
N VAL A 141 -1.34 -15.77 -6.36
CA VAL A 141 -0.09 -15.50 -7.08
C VAL A 141 -0.39 -14.62 -8.30
N PRO A 142 0.48 -13.65 -8.64
CA PRO A 142 0.27 -12.68 -9.72
C PRO A 142 0.51 -13.29 -11.10
N ASP A 143 0.01 -14.50 -11.34
CA ASP A 143 -0.06 -15.10 -12.68
C ASP A 143 -1.42 -14.84 -13.35
N LYS A 144 -2.31 -14.14 -12.63
CA LYS A 144 -3.31 -13.26 -13.22
C LYS A 144 -2.89 -11.84 -12.92
N ALA A 145 -1.96 -11.32 -13.73
CA ALA A 145 -1.88 -9.89 -13.90
C ALA A 145 -3.29 -9.42 -14.28
N VAL A 146 -3.92 -8.66 -13.38
CA VAL A 146 -5.15 -7.93 -13.64
C VAL A 146 -4.92 -7.17 -14.94
N GLY A 147 -5.53 -7.66 -16.02
CA GLY A 147 -5.42 -7.02 -17.30
C GLY A 147 -6.17 -5.69 -17.23
N GLN A 148 -5.78 -4.71 -18.03
CA GLN A 148 -6.48 -3.41 -18.11
C GLN A 148 -8.01 -3.56 -18.28
N ALA A 149 -8.46 -4.66 -18.89
CA ALA A 149 -9.87 -5.01 -19.03
C ALA A 149 -10.61 -5.26 -17.69
N ASP A 150 -9.93 -5.85 -16.70
CA ASP A 150 -10.51 -6.11 -15.38
C ASP A 150 -10.65 -4.82 -14.55
N VAL A 151 -9.82 -3.82 -14.85
CA VAL A 151 -9.91 -2.48 -14.24
C VAL A 151 -11.10 -1.71 -14.82
N ASP A 152 -11.31 -1.79 -16.13
CA ASP A 152 -12.44 -1.15 -16.81
C ASP A 152 -13.79 -1.75 -16.37
N ASP A 153 -13.86 -3.06 -16.13
CA ASP A 153 -15.06 -3.72 -15.58
C ASP A 153 -15.36 -3.30 -14.14
N LEU A 154 -14.33 -3.10 -13.32
CA LEU A 154 -14.47 -2.57 -11.96
C LEU A 154 -14.97 -1.12 -11.98
N LEU A 155 -14.46 -0.28 -12.87
CA LEU A 155 -14.91 1.11 -13.04
C LEU A 155 -16.36 1.18 -13.51
N ALA A 156 -16.76 0.32 -14.46
CA ALA A 156 -18.13 0.22 -14.94
C ALA A 156 -19.11 -0.23 -13.84
N SER A 157 -18.69 -1.12 -12.94
CA SER A 157 -19.51 -1.59 -11.81
C SER A 157 -19.73 -0.53 -10.72
N MET A 158 -18.85 0.48 -10.64
CA MET A 158 -18.96 1.60 -9.69
C MET A 158 -19.64 2.84 -10.29
N GLY A 159 -20.13 2.76 -11.54
CA GLY A 159 -20.97 3.78 -12.15
C GLY A 159 -20.23 4.97 -12.75
N PHE A 160 -19.01 4.76 -13.26
CA PHE A 160 -18.37 5.66 -14.22
C PHE A 160 -18.50 5.13 -15.65
#